data_AF-A0A699WDN9-F1
#
_entry.id   AF-A0A699WDN9-F1
#
_cell.length_a   1.000
_cell.length_b   1.000
_cell.length_c   1.000
_cell.angle_alpha   90.00
_cell.angle_beta   90.00
_cell.angle_gamma   90.00
#
_symmetry.space_group_name_H-M   'P 1'
#
loop_
_entity.id
_entity.type
_entity.pdbx_description
1 polymer ?
#
loop_
_entity_poly.entity_id
_entity_poly.type
_entity_poly.pdbx_seq_one_letter_code
_entity_poly.pdbx_strand_id
1 'polypeptide(L)' 'TDNGTEFKNQVLKVYFDSVGISHQLSSVRTPQQNGVVERRNRTLVEAARTMLIFSHAPLFLWAEAIATACFTQNRSIIHQ' A
#
# COMPACT_ATOMS: atom_id res chain seq x y z
N THR A 1 -6.54 6.90 7.19
CA THR A 1 -6.69 6.82 5.71
C THR A 1 -7.06 8.18 5.17
N ASP A 2 -7.09 8.39 3.86
CA ASP A 2 -7.72 9.61 3.35
C ASP A 2 -9.21 9.65 3.71
N ASN A 3 -9.82 10.81 3.48
CA ASN A 3 -11.25 11.01 3.64
C ASN A 3 -12.05 10.48 2.42
N GLY A 4 -11.50 9.50 1.69
CA GLY A 4 -12.20 8.79 0.63
C GLY A 4 -13.42 8.05 1.19
N THR A 5 -14.51 8.01 0.42
CA THR A 5 -15.76 7.35 0.84
C THR A 5 -15.61 5.85 0.99
N GLU A 6 -14.66 5.23 0.29
CA GLU A 6 -14.35 3.80 0.39
C GLU A 6 -13.90 3.37 1.79
N PHE A 7 -13.19 4.24 2.51
CA PHE A 7 -12.74 3.99 3.88
C PHE A 7 -13.69 4.55 4.94
N LYS A 8 -14.77 5.23 4.53
CA LYS A 8 -15.75 5.87 5.41
C LYS A 8 -17.09 5.15 5.34
N ASN A 9 -17.13 3.91 5.83
CA ASN A 9 -18.34 3.09 5.93
C ASN A 9 -18.54 2.57 7.36
N GLN A 10 -19.80 2.49 7.79
CA GLN A 10 -20.22 1.90 9.05
C GLN A 10 -19.74 0.45 9.22
N VAL A 11 -19.70 -0.35 8.14
CA VAL A 11 -19.20 -1.74 8.18
C VAL A 11 -17.74 -1.78 8.61
N LEU A 12 -16.90 -0.94 8.01
CA LEU A 12 -15.47 -0.85 8.37
C LEU A 12 -15.28 -0.32 9.78
N LYS A 13 -16.09 0.67 10.20
CA LYS A 13 -16.05 1.19 11.56
C LYS A 13 -16.33 0.10 12.59
N VAL A 14 -17.41 -0.67 12.43
CA VAL A 14 -17.75 -1.78 13.34
C VAL A 14 -16.64 -2.84 13.34
N TYR A 15 -16.08 -3.15 12.18
CA TYR A 15 -14.95 -4.08 12.09
C TYR A 15 -13.75 -3.56 12.88
N PHE A 16 -13.30 -2.33 12.65
CA PHE A 16 -12.16 -1.74 13.36
C PHE A 16 -12.38 -1.70 14.88
N ASP A 17 -13.59 -1.31 15.32
CA ASP A 17 -13.96 -1.33 16.74
C ASP A 17 -13.88 -2.76 17.31
N SER A 18 -14.34 -3.77 16.56
CA SER A 18 -14.31 -5.19 17.00
C SER A 18 -12.91 -5.76 17.17
N VAL A 19 -11.93 -5.25 16.41
CA VAL A 19 -10.52 -5.67 16.50
C VAL A 19 -9.64 -4.68 17.28
N GLY A 20 -10.25 -3.67 17.91
CA GLY A 20 -9.54 -2.68 18.75
C GLY A 20 -8.68 -1.67 17.97
N ILE A 21 -8.94 -1.47 16.68
CA ILE A 21 -8.22 -0.50 15.85
C ILE A 21 -8.93 0.86 15.90
N SER A 22 -8.22 1.90 16.34
CA SER A 22 -8.70 3.28 16.24
C SER A 22 -8.45 3.85 14.84
N HIS A 23 -9.50 3.98 14.04
CA HIS A 23 -9.39 4.50 12.67
C HIS A 23 -9.41 6.03 12.63
N GLN A 24 -8.35 6.63 12.09
CA GLN A 24 -8.22 8.08 11.90
C GLN A 24 -8.26 8.44 10.41
N LEU A 25 -8.96 9.53 10.09
CA LEU A 25 -9.06 10.10 8.76
C LEU A 25 -8.11 11.30 8.65
N SER A 26 -7.41 11.41 7.52
CA SER A 26 -6.61 12.59 7.22
C SER A 26 -7.51 13.80 7.05
N SER A 27 -6.96 15.00 7.28
CA SER A 27 -7.70 16.23 7.03
C SER A 27 -8.04 16.37 5.54
N VAL A 28 -9.12 17.09 5.26
CA VAL A 28 -9.54 17.38 3.89
C VAL A 28 -8.50 18.28 3.23
N ARG A 29 -8.06 17.92 2.02
CA ARG A 29 -7.05 18.66 1.22
C ARG A 29 -5.63 18.68 1.82
N THR A 30 -5.26 17.69 2.65
CA THR A 30 -3.86 17.51 3.11
C THR A 30 -3.23 16.23 2.54
N PRO A 31 -2.92 16.17 1.23
CA PRO A 31 -2.28 15.01 0.61
C PRO A 31 -0.91 14.69 1.23
N GLN A 32 -0.25 15.68 1.84
CA GLN A 32 1.03 15.49 2.54
C GLN A 32 0.92 14.50 3.70
N GLN A 33 -0.25 14.37 4.35
CA GLN A 33 -0.46 13.38 5.42
C GLN A 33 -0.39 11.94 4.90
N ASN A 34 -0.68 11.71 3.61
CA ASN A 34 -0.58 10.40 2.98
C ASN A 34 0.73 10.20 2.21
N GLY A 35 1.61 11.22 2.15
CA GLY A 35 2.80 11.20 1.30
C GLY A 35 3.80 10.09 1.63
N VAL A 36 3.78 9.52 2.84
CA VAL A 36 4.59 8.33 3.17
C VAL A 36 4.02 7.08 2.51
N VAL A 37 2.70 6.85 2.64
CA VAL A 37 2.00 5.70 2.05
C VAL A 37 2.03 5.77 0.53
N GLU A 38 1.79 6.94 -0.04
CA GLU A 38 1.86 7.15 -1.50
C GLU A 38 3.24 6.85 -2.07
N ARG A 39 4.31 7.32 -1.40
CA ARG A 39 5.69 7.00 -1.81
C ARG A 39 5.98 5.51 -1.73
N ARG A 40 5.59 4.85 -0.63
CA ARG A 40 5.78 3.40 -0.45
C ARG A 40 5.04 2.61 -1.53
N ASN A 41 3.78 2.94 -1.81
CA ASN A 41 3.00 2.29 -2.87
C ASN A 41 3.63 2.49 -4.25
N ARG A 42 4.11 3.69 -4.56
CA ARG A 42 4.82 3.95 -5.82
C ARG A 42 6.08 3.09 -5.94
N THR A 43 6.93 3.07 -4.91
CA THR A 43 8.16 2.26 -4.91
C THR A 43 7.86 0.76 -5.04
N LEU A 44 6.78 0.26 -4.42
CA LEU A 44 6.37 -1.15 -4.55
C LEU A 44 5.94 -1.50 -5.98
N VAL A 45 5.11 -0.66 -6.59
CA VAL A 45 4.61 -0.84 -7.97
C VAL A 45 5.75 -0.74 -8.99
N GLU A 46 6.68 0.21 -8.81
CA GLU A 46 7.86 0.36 -9.66
C GLU A 46 8.79 -0.86 -9.57
N ALA A 47 9.01 -1.38 -8.35
CA ALA A 47 9.82 -2.58 -8.16
C ALA A 47 9.20 -3.80 -8.85
N ALA A 48 7.89 -4.02 -8.71
CA ALA A 48 7.20 -5.12 -9.38
C ALA A 48 7.23 -4.99 -10.92
N ARG A 49 7.03 -3.77 -11.45
CA ARG A 49 7.18 -3.51 -12.90
C ARG A 49 8.59 -3.83 -13.38
N THR A 50 9.60 -3.40 -12.64
CA THR A 50 11.00 -3.65 -12.97
C THR A 50 11.31 -5.15 -13.00
N MET A 51 10.82 -5.91 -12.01
CA MET A 51 10.96 -7.37 -11.98
C MET A 51 10.32 -8.04 -13.20
N LEU A 52 9.10 -7.66 -13.57
CA LEU A 52 8.41 -8.25 -14.72
C LEU A 52 9.13 -7.95 -16.05
N ILE A 53 9.55 -6.69 -16.24
CA ILE A 53 10.27 -6.28 -17.45
C ILE A 53 11.61 -7.01 -17.54
N PHE A 54 12.38 -7.05 -16.46
CA PHE A 54 13.70 -7.67 -16.43
C PHE A 54 13.65 -9.18 -16.66
N SER A 55 12.63 -9.86 -16.11
CA SER A 55 12.46 -11.31 -16.28
C SER A 55 11.72 -11.70 -17.56
N HIS A 56 11.28 -10.73 -18.37
CA HIS A 56 10.36 -10.96 -19.49
C HIS A 56 9.12 -11.78 -19.10
N ALA A 57 8.67 -11.62 -17.85
CA ALA A 57 7.55 -12.35 -17.32
C ALA A 57 6.22 -11.80 -17.87
N PRO A 58 5.24 -12.69 -18.13
CA PRO A 58 3.93 -12.28 -18.60
C PRO A 58 3.18 -11.47 -17.54
N LEU A 59 2.37 -10.50 -17.98
CA LEU A 59 1.64 -9.57 -17.11
C LEU A 59 0.65 -10.25 -16.16
N PHE A 60 0.18 -11.46 -16.47
CA PHE A 60 -0.70 -12.20 -15.56
C PHE A 60 -0.03 -12.51 -14.21
N LEU A 61 1.32 -12.52 -14.17
CA LEU A 61 2.10 -12.69 -12.94
C LEU A 61 2.23 -11.40 -12.10
N TRP A 62 1.41 -10.39 -12.37
CA TRP A 62 1.45 -9.10 -11.68
C TRP A 62 1.30 -9.24 -10.16
N ALA A 63 0.40 -10.11 -9.70
CA ALA A 63 0.17 -10.33 -8.27
C ALA A 63 1.41 -10.93 -7.59
N GLU A 64 2.03 -11.91 -8.23
CA GLU A 64 3.24 -12.59 -7.80
C GLU A 64 4.44 -11.65 -7.78
N ALA A 65 4.56 -10.78 -8.79
CA ALA A 65 5.60 -9.75 -8.85
C ALA A 65 5.45 -8.73 -7.73
N ILE A 66 4.23 -8.28 -7.43
CA ILE A 66 3.95 -7.38 -6.30
C ILE A 66 4.26 -8.05 -4.96
N ALA A 67 3.85 -9.31 -4.78
CA ALA A 67 4.15 -10.07 -3.55
C ALA A 67 5.66 -10.25 -3.36
N THR A 68 6.39 -10.54 -4.44
CA THR A 68 7.85 -10.69 -4.42
C THR A 68 8.55 -9.37 -4.11
N ALA A 69 8.12 -8.26 -4.73
CA ALA A 69 8.62 -6.92 -4.43
C ALA A 69 8.36 -6.51 -2.97
N CYS A 70 7.19 -6.85 -2.42
CA CYS A 70 6.85 -6.60 -1.02
C CYS A 70 7.77 -7.39 -0.08
N PHE A 71 7.97 -8.67 -0.39
CA PHE A 71 8.84 -9.55 0.38
C PHE A 71 10.28 -9.05 0.41
N THR A 72 10.84 -8.66 -0.74
CA THR A 72 12.22 -8.16 -0.81
C THR A 72 12.38 -6.82 -0.10
N GLN A 73 11.45 -5.87 -0.28
CA GLN A 73 11.51 -4.56 0.39
C GLN A 73 11.38 -4.65 1.91
N ASN A 74 10.53 -5.55 2.42
CA ASN A 74 10.32 -5.72 3.87
C ASN A 74 11.45 -6.51 4.54
N ARG A 75 12.28 -7.21 3.77
CA ARG A 75 13.42 -8.01 4.28
C ARG A 75 14.78 -7.42 3.95
N SER A 76 14.86 -6.50 3.00
CA SER A 76 16.06 -5.69 2.80
C SER A 76 16.20 -4.79 4.02
N ILE A 77 17.20 -5.06 4.86
CA ILE A 77 17.60 -4.20 5.95
C ILE A 77 18.20 -2.94 5.32
N ILE A 78 17.33 -2.01 4.93
CA ILE A 78 17.74 -0.66 4.61
C ILE A 78 17.72 0.08 5.93
N HIS A 79 18.87 0.12 6.60
CA HIS A 79 19.10 1.10 7.67
C HIS A 79 18.79 2.48 7.08
N GLN A 80 17.69 3.08 7.54
CA GLN A 80 17.43 4.51 7.36
C GLN A 80 18.11 5.29 8.49
#